data_AF-A0A061F4N0-F1
#
_entry.id   AF-A0A061F4N0-F1
#
_cell.length_a   1.000
_cell.length_b   1.000
_cell.length_c   1.000
_cell.angle_alpha   90.00
_cell.angle_beta   90.00
_cell.angle_gamma   90.00
#
_symmetry.space_group_name_H-M   'P 1'
#
loop_
_entity.id
_entity.type
_entity.pdbx_description
1 polymer ?
#
loop_
_entity_poly.entity_id
_entity_poly.type
_entity_poly.pdbx_seq_one_letter_code
_entity_poly.pdbx_strand_id
1 'polypeptide(L)'
;MTTHRRRRDHDAILQILIDGNATDIKGSALPTLVYLAREKRPQHPHNFKAGAMNALIRVSSNISNGQIILNVDCDMYSNNSHAVLDALCFFLDEEKGQEIAFVQFPQIFENITKNDIYGNSLIVGREVEFHGLDGSGGPLYIGSGCFHRRDALCGKKFSEECKIQRKGGNNMMRREKSALELEENSRFLASCTYEENTQWGKEIGLKYGCPVEDVITGLSIQCQGWQSVYFNPPRNAFLGVAPTTLPQTLVQHKRWSEGDFQIFLSKYNPAWFAHGKISLGLQMGYCCYFLWAPNCLPTLYYSIVPSLCLLRGISLFPQCSTPWFIPYAYVIVSKYAYSLIEFLWSGGTILGWWNNQRMWLYKRTSSYLFGFTDTILKSLGFSDTAFVITAKVADQDVLERYQREIMEFGPSSSSPMFTLLAAIALLNLFSLLRVVQKLALNKDSISQCQAMALQILLCSLLVLINLPLYQGLFLRKDKGKIPSSIAVKSVVLALSAITCFTFMY
;
A
#
# COMPACT_ATOMS: atom_id res chain seq x y z
N MET A 1 -24.21 -25.94 1.79
CA MET A 1 -22.96 -26.68 2.13
C MET A 1 -22.21 -27.23 0.92
N THR A 2 -22.89 -27.64 -0.16
CA THR A 2 -22.30 -28.24 -1.38
C THR A 2 -21.45 -27.29 -2.25
N THR A 3 -21.79 -26.00 -2.32
CA THR A 3 -21.05 -24.98 -3.09
C THR A 3 -19.70 -24.58 -2.47
N HIS A 4 -19.61 -24.56 -1.13
CA HIS A 4 -18.37 -24.24 -0.43
C HIS A 4 -17.33 -25.37 -0.51
N ARG A 5 -17.77 -26.64 -0.51
CA ARG A 5 -16.88 -27.80 -0.67
C ARG A 5 -16.19 -27.79 -2.04
N ARG A 6 -16.92 -27.51 -3.12
CA ARG A 6 -16.37 -27.38 -4.49
C ARG A 6 -15.38 -26.22 -4.67
N ARG A 7 -15.45 -25.14 -3.88
CA ARG A 7 -14.51 -24.01 -4.00
C ARG A 7 -13.13 -24.27 -3.40
N ARG A 8 -13.05 -25.20 -2.45
CA ARG A 8 -11.80 -25.56 -1.75
C ARG A 8 -11.27 -26.93 -2.17
N ASP A 9 -12.06 -27.69 -2.91
CA ASP A 9 -11.73 -29.02 -3.40
C ASP A 9 -12.22 -29.17 -4.85
N HIS A 10 -11.31 -28.98 -5.80
CA HIS A 10 -11.58 -29.12 -7.23
C HIS A 10 -10.28 -29.33 -8.02
N ASP A 11 -10.40 -30.04 -9.15
CA ASP A 11 -9.30 -30.25 -10.10
C ASP A 11 -8.88 -28.94 -10.79
N ALA A 12 -7.69 -28.98 -11.40
CA ALA A 12 -7.25 -27.90 -12.27
C ALA A 12 -8.10 -27.86 -13.56
N ILE A 13 -8.57 -26.66 -13.90
CA ILE A 13 -9.25 -26.35 -15.15
C ILE A 13 -8.31 -25.49 -15.98
N LEU A 14 -7.90 -26.00 -17.13
CA LEU A 14 -7.10 -25.28 -18.11
C LEU A 14 -7.81 -25.37 -19.45
N GLN A 15 -8.10 -24.22 -20.07
CA GLN A 15 -8.80 -24.13 -21.36
C GLN A 15 -8.19 -23.02 -22.21
N ILE A 16 -7.90 -23.31 -23.47
CA ILE A 16 -7.53 -22.33 -24.48
C ILE A 16 -8.83 -21.88 -25.15
N LEU A 17 -9.30 -20.70 -24.76
CA LEU A 17 -10.57 -20.12 -25.22
C LEU A 17 -10.47 -19.51 -26.62
N ILE A 18 -9.31 -18.95 -26.94
CA ILE A 18 -8.97 -18.45 -28.27
C ILE A 18 -7.62 -19.07 -28.61
N ASP A 19 -7.60 -19.90 -29.65
CA ASP A 19 -6.36 -20.44 -30.21
C ASP A 19 -5.60 -19.32 -30.96
N GLY A 20 -4.27 -19.32 -30.93
CA GLY A 20 -3.46 -18.33 -31.66
C GLY A 20 -3.63 -18.37 -33.18
N ASN A 21 -4.19 -19.48 -33.70
CA ASN A 21 -4.57 -19.63 -35.10
C ASN A 21 -5.98 -19.12 -35.42
N ALA A 22 -6.75 -18.70 -34.41
CA ALA A 22 -8.08 -18.13 -34.61
C ALA A 22 -7.96 -16.74 -35.24
N THR A 23 -8.87 -16.42 -36.16
CA THR A 23 -8.92 -15.13 -36.84
C THR A 23 -10.21 -14.39 -36.54
N ASP A 24 -10.16 -13.07 -36.61
CA ASP A 24 -11.36 -12.24 -36.57
C ASP A 24 -12.14 -12.30 -37.91
N ILE A 25 -13.27 -11.60 -37.97
CA ILE A 25 -14.11 -11.51 -39.18
C ILE A 25 -13.39 -10.91 -40.41
N LYS A 26 -12.24 -10.26 -40.21
CA LYS A 26 -11.40 -9.67 -41.28
C LYS A 26 -10.21 -10.57 -41.62
N GLY A 27 -10.07 -11.74 -41.00
CA GLY A 27 -8.96 -12.67 -41.21
C GLY A 27 -7.69 -12.33 -40.41
N SER A 28 -7.74 -11.38 -39.47
CA SER A 28 -6.59 -11.02 -38.63
C SER A 28 -6.46 -12.00 -37.45
N ALA A 29 -5.25 -12.49 -37.19
CA ALA A 29 -5.00 -13.41 -36.07
C ALA A 29 -5.32 -12.77 -34.71
N LEU A 30 -5.99 -13.52 -33.85
CA LEU A 30 -6.34 -13.11 -32.49
C LEU A 30 -5.30 -13.59 -31.47
N PRO A 31 -5.08 -12.84 -30.37
CA PRO A 31 -4.22 -13.31 -29.30
C PRO A 31 -4.77 -14.58 -28.64
N THR A 32 -3.87 -15.51 -28.31
CA THR A 32 -4.24 -16.70 -27.55
C THR A 32 -4.79 -16.31 -26.17
N LEU A 33 -6.00 -16.76 -25.86
CA LEU A 33 -6.64 -16.53 -24.55
C LEU A 33 -6.73 -17.84 -23.79
N VAL A 34 -6.16 -17.88 -22.59
CA VAL A 34 -6.11 -19.07 -21.75
C VAL A 34 -6.81 -18.79 -20.42
N TYR A 35 -7.78 -19.64 -20.08
CA TYR A 35 -8.40 -19.67 -18.76
C TYR A 35 -7.73 -20.74 -17.89
N LEU A 36 -7.34 -20.35 -16.68
CA LEU A 36 -6.75 -21.24 -15.68
C LEU A 36 -7.44 -21.09 -14.33
N ALA A 37 -7.98 -22.19 -13.81
CA ALA A 37 -8.27 -22.38 -12.40
C ALA A 37 -7.34 -23.47 -11.85
N ARG A 38 -6.46 -23.12 -10.91
CA ARG A 38 -5.53 -24.08 -10.29
C ARG A 38 -6.27 -25.14 -9.49
N GLU A 39 -5.69 -26.33 -9.38
CA GLU A 39 -6.19 -27.34 -8.45
C GLU A 39 -6.18 -26.80 -7.01
N LYS A 40 -7.21 -27.14 -6.25
CA LYS A 40 -7.27 -26.85 -4.81
C LYS A 40 -7.70 -28.09 -4.06
N ARG A 41 -7.00 -28.35 -2.97
CA ARG A 41 -7.32 -29.39 -1.99
C ARG A 41 -7.25 -28.80 -0.59
N PRO A 42 -8.12 -29.21 0.35
CA PRO A 42 -8.12 -28.70 1.72
C PRO A 42 -6.78 -28.84 2.47
N GLN A 43 -5.96 -29.84 2.11
CA GLN A 43 -4.71 -30.17 2.78
C GLN A 43 -3.52 -29.30 2.32
N HIS A 44 -3.64 -28.59 1.19
CA HIS A 44 -2.53 -27.84 0.61
C HIS A 44 -2.76 -26.32 0.69
N PRO A 45 -1.78 -25.55 1.23
CA PRO A 45 -1.88 -24.10 1.27
C PRO A 45 -1.76 -23.52 -0.14
N HIS A 46 -2.68 -22.63 -0.50
CA HIS A 46 -2.77 -22.10 -1.87
C HIS A 46 -2.05 -20.76 -2.10
N ASN A 47 -1.50 -20.14 -1.05
CA ASN A 47 -0.68 -18.91 -1.10
C ASN A 47 -1.33 -17.73 -1.84
N PHE A 48 -2.65 -17.57 -1.70
CA PHE A 48 -3.45 -16.45 -2.27
C PHE A 48 -3.06 -16.07 -3.71
N LYS A 49 -2.70 -14.79 -3.94
CA LYS A 49 -2.33 -14.21 -5.24
C LYS A 49 -0.96 -14.72 -5.72
N ALA A 50 0.04 -14.76 -4.84
CA ALA A 50 1.37 -15.28 -5.16
C ALA A 50 1.32 -16.68 -5.80
N GLY A 51 0.58 -17.61 -5.19
CA GLY A 51 0.44 -18.97 -5.74
C GLY A 51 -0.30 -18.99 -7.08
N ALA A 52 -1.28 -18.10 -7.28
CA ALA A 52 -1.99 -18.00 -8.54
C ALA A 52 -1.06 -17.54 -9.67
N MET A 53 -0.27 -16.49 -9.40
CA MET A 53 0.72 -15.99 -10.35
C MET A 53 1.82 -17.02 -10.64
N ASN A 54 2.30 -17.76 -9.63
CA ASN A 54 3.32 -18.79 -9.84
C ASN A 54 2.82 -19.92 -10.75
N ALA A 55 1.59 -20.39 -10.60
CA ALA A 55 1.05 -21.38 -11.53
C ALA A 55 0.87 -20.81 -12.95
N LEU A 56 0.47 -19.54 -13.09
CA LEU A 56 0.38 -18.88 -14.40
C LEU A 56 1.76 -18.80 -15.08
N ILE A 57 2.82 -18.49 -14.32
CA ILE A 57 4.19 -18.46 -14.87
C ILE A 57 4.59 -19.84 -15.39
N ARG A 58 4.28 -20.91 -14.65
CA ARG A 58 4.56 -22.29 -15.08
C ARG A 58 3.74 -22.71 -16.28
N VAL A 59 2.41 -22.59 -16.21
CA VAL A 59 1.53 -23.00 -17.32
C VAL A 59 1.88 -22.23 -18.60
N SER A 60 2.13 -20.92 -18.49
CA SER A 60 2.51 -20.11 -19.65
C SER A 60 3.88 -20.51 -20.24
N SER A 61 4.79 -21.12 -19.47
CA SER A 61 6.07 -21.60 -20.04
C SER A 61 5.87 -22.74 -21.01
N ASN A 62 4.83 -23.57 -20.85
CA ASN A 62 4.51 -24.62 -21.81
C ASN A 62 3.71 -24.10 -23.01
N ILE A 63 2.78 -23.16 -22.79
CA ILE A 63 1.90 -22.63 -23.85
C ILE A 63 2.67 -21.67 -24.77
N SER A 64 2.96 -20.45 -24.33
CA SER A 64 3.58 -19.42 -25.18
C SER A 64 5.07 -19.21 -24.92
N ASN A 65 5.54 -19.53 -23.72
CA ASN A 65 6.90 -19.24 -23.23
C ASN A 65 7.34 -17.78 -23.45
N GLY A 66 6.40 -16.83 -23.35
CA GLY A 66 6.69 -15.41 -23.59
C GLY A 66 7.79 -14.89 -22.66
N GLN A 67 8.79 -14.19 -23.22
CA GLN A 67 9.97 -13.73 -22.47
C GLN A 67 9.69 -12.59 -21.49
N ILE A 68 8.63 -11.81 -21.75
CA ILE A 68 8.15 -10.72 -20.91
C ILE A 68 6.75 -11.09 -20.41
N ILE A 69 6.50 -10.84 -19.13
CA ILE A 69 5.25 -11.15 -18.44
C ILE A 69 4.69 -9.85 -17.87
N LEU A 70 3.49 -9.46 -18.29
CA LEU A 70 2.75 -8.38 -17.67
C LEU A 70 1.80 -8.94 -16.61
N ASN A 71 1.80 -8.36 -15.41
CA ASN A 71 0.78 -8.62 -14.41
C ASN A 71 -0.13 -7.41 -14.20
N VAL A 72 -1.44 -7.66 -14.15
CA VAL A 72 -2.48 -6.65 -13.93
C VAL A 72 -3.55 -7.23 -13.01
N ASP A 73 -3.97 -6.47 -12.01
CA ASP A 73 -5.07 -6.83 -11.13
C ASP A 73 -6.44 -6.67 -11.81
N CYS A 74 -7.47 -7.38 -11.33
CA CYS A 74 -8.80 -7.39 -11.96
C CYS A 74 -9.52 -6.03 -11.91
N ASP A 75 -9.10 -5.14 -11.03
CA ASP A 75 -9.61 -3.78 -10.88
C ASP A 75 -8.73 -2.74 -11.59
N MET A 76 -7.81 -3.19 -12.44
CA MET A 76 -6.94 -2.38 -13.28
C MET A 76 -7.09 -2.81 -14.74
N TYR A 77 -7.07 -1.86 -15.67
CA TYR A 77 -7.11 -2.13 -17.11
C TYR A 77 -6.06 -1.30 -17.85
N SER A 78 -5.69 -1.76 -19.05
CA SER A 78 -4.79 -1.02 -19.93
C SER A 78 -5.54 0.15 -20.57
N ASN A 79 -5.10 1.37 -20.28
CA ASN A 79 -5.64 2.61 -20.82
C ASN A 79 -4.80 3.16 -22.00
N ASN A 80 -3.59 2.64 -22.20
CA ASN A 80 -2.72 3.00 -23.31
C ASN A 80 -2.24 1.76 -24.06
N SER A 81 -2.63 1.62 -25.33
CA SER A 81 -2.19 0.52 -26.20
C SER A 81 -0.68 0.51 -26.46
N HIS A 82 0.02 1.63 -26.21
CA HIS A 82 1.47 1.72 -26.35
C HIS A 82 2.24 1.19 -25.13
N ALA A 83 1.59 0.90 -24.01
CA ALA A 83 2.29 0.51 -22.77
C ALA A 83 3.24 -0.69 -22.95
N VAL A 84 2.87 -1.66 -23.81
CA VAL A 84 3.73 -2.80 -24.14
C VAL A 84 4.97 -2.36 -24.93
N LEU A 85 4.80 -1.47 -25.92
CA LEU A 85 5.90 -0.94 -26.71
C LEU A 85 6.85 -0.10 -25.84
N ASP A 86 6.29 0.75 -24.99
CA ASP A 86 7.05 1.57 -24.05
C ASP A 86 7.90 0.71 -23.11
N ALA A 87 7.32 -0.36 -22.56
CA ALA A 87 8.06 -1.30 -21.71
C ALA A 87 9.17 -2.02 -22.48
N LEU A 88 8.90 -2.43 -23.73
CA LEU A 88 9.88 -3.12 -24.57
C LEU A 88 11.08 -2.25 -24.90
N CYS A 89 10.92 -0.92 -25.04
CA CYS A 89 12.06 -0.01 -25.22
C CYS A 89 13.13 -0.19 -24.14
N PHE A 90 12.74 -0.35 -22.88
CA PHE A 90 13.68 -0.59 -21.79
C PHE A 90 14.30 -1.99 -21.82
N PHE A 91 13.53 -3.02 -22.16
CA PHE A 91 14.05 -4.40 -22.18
C PHE A 91 14.95 -4.72 -23.37
N LEU A 92 14.77 -3.99 -24.48
CA LEU A 92 15.47 -4.17 -25.76
C LEU A 92 16.60 -3.16 -25.96
N ASP A 93 16.78 -2.21 -25.02
CA ASP A 93 17.94 -1.33 -25.01
C ASP A 93 19.24 -2.14 -25.05
N GLU A 94 20.14 -1.78 -25.99
CA GLU A 94 21.33 -2.57 -26.30
C GLU A 94 22.38 -2.52 -25.19
N GLU A 95 22.42 -1.42 -24.42
CA GLU A 95 23.43 -1.19 -23.39
C GLU A 95 22.98 -1.72 -22.03
N LYS A 96 21.79 -1.29 -21.58
CA LYS A 96 21.28 -1.51 -20.22
C LYS A 96 20.11 -2.48 -20.17
N GLY A 97 19.46 -2.76 -21.30
CA GLY A 97 18.23 -3.56 -21.31
C GLY A 97 18.41 -4.97 -20.73
N GLN A 98 19.60 -5.57 -20.85
CA GLN A 98 19.90 -6.87 -20.26
C GLN A 98 19.88 -6.86 -18.72
N GLU A 99 20.11 -5.71 -18.07
CA GLU A 99 20.16 -5.57 -16.62
C GLU A 99 18.76 -5.35 -16.02
N ILE A 100 17.79 -4.96 -16.85
CA ILE A 100 16.42 -4.68 -16.42
C ILE A 100 15.65 -5.98 -16.22
N ALA A 101 15.23 -6.23 -14.97
CA ALA A 101 14.33 -7.31 -14.61
C ALA A 101 12.86 -6.92 -14.75
N PHE A 102 12.49 -5.69 -14.41
CA PHE A 102 11.10 -5.25 -14.53
C PHE A 102 10.94 -3.75 -14.75
N VAL A 103 9.85 -3.37 -15.42
CA VAL A 103 9.43 -1.99 -15.66
C VAL A 103 8.10 -1.77 -14.95
N GLN A 104 8.11 -0.94 -13.91
CA GLN A 104 6.95 -0.61 -13.10
C GLN A 104 6.30 0.67 -13.61
N PHE A 105 5.02 0.59 -13.95
CA PHE A 105 4.20 1.75 -14.25
C PHE A 105 3.47 2.25 -12.99
N PRO A 106 3.10 3.53 -12.92
CA PRO A 106 2.27 4.04 -11.83
C PRO A 106 0.92 3.33 -11.74
N GLN A 107 0.44 3.09 -10.50
CA GLN A 107 -0.94 2.69 -10.26
C GLN A 107 -1.81 3.93 -10.15
N ILE A 108 -2.61 4.18 -11.18
CA ILE A 108 -3.48 5.36 -11.29
C ILE A 108 -4.93 4.92 -11.21
N PHE A 109 -5.76 5.72 -10.54
CA PHE A 109 -7.17 5.40 -10.32
C PHE A 109 -8.06 6.42 -11.01
N GLU A 110 -9.09 5.96 -11.72
CA GLU A 110 -9.98 6.81 -12.52
C GLU A 110 -11.04 7.52 -11.66
N ASN A 111 -11.38 6.96 -10.51
CA ASN A 111 -12.45 7.46 -9.65
C ASN A 111 -11.99 8.46 -8.58
N ILE A 112 -10.75 8.97 -8.65
CA ILE A 112 -10.22 9.93 -7.67
C ILE A 112 -10.97 11.27 -7.78
N THR A 113 -11.52 11.76 -6.68
CA THR A 113 -12.14 13.09 -6.61
C THR A 113 -11.08 14.19 -6.58
N LYS A 114 -11.49 15.42 -6.91
CA LYS A 114 -10.59 16.59 -7.06
C LYS A 114 -9.64 16.81 -5.87
N ASN A 115 -10.11 16.61 -4.64
CA ASN A 115 -9.32 16.81 -3.43
C ASN A 115 -9.07 15.50 -2.68
N ASP A 116 -9.30 14.35 -3.30
CA ASP A 116 -8.95 13.00 -2.82
C ASP A 116 -9.09 12.85 -1.29
N ILE A 117 -10.33 12.83 -0.80
CA ILE A 117 -10.62 12.88 0.65
C ILE A 117 -9.94 11.76 1.46
N TYR A 118 -9.57 10.65 0.81
CA TYR A 118 -8.89 9.51 1.43
C TYR A 118 -7.39 9.40 1.09
N GLY A 119 -6.85 10.30 0.27
CA GLY A 119 -5.44 10.28 -0.11
C GLY A 119 -5.05 8.94 -0.75
N ASN A 120 -5.90 8.41 -1.64
CA ASN A 120 -5.69 7.13 -2.31
C ASN A 120 -4.83 7.26 -3.59
N SER A 121 -4.70 8.47 -4.15
CA SER A 121 -3.95 8.73 -5.37
C SER A 121 -2.44 8.58 -5.25
N LEU A 122 -1.90 8.63 -4.03
CA LEU A 122 -0.46 8.56 -3.71
C LEU A 122 0.40 9.43 -4.64
N ILE A 123 -0.10 10.65 -4.91
CA ILE A 123 0.42 11.55 -5.96
C ILE A 123 1.90 11.91 -5.79
N VAL A 124 2.37 12.17 -4.56
CA VAL A 124 3.81 12.44 -4.30
C VAL A 124 4.64 11.16 -4.51
N GLY A 125 4.10 10.00 -4.13
CA GLY A 125 4.75 8.71 -4.33
C GLY A 125 5.05 8.46 -5.81
N ARG A 126 4.06 8.68 -6.68
CA ARG A 126 4.22 8.45 -8.12
C ARG A 126 5.04 9.54 -8.83
N GLU A 127 4.83 10.81 -8.51
CA GLU A 127 5.48 11.92 -9.24
C GLU A 127 6.88 12.24 -8.72
N VAL A 128 7.24 11.80 -7.50
CA VAL A 128 8.52 12.16 -6.86
C VAL A 128 9.25 10.93 -6.32
N GLU A 129 8.64 10.18 -5.39
CA GLU A 129 9.37 9.14 -4.66
C GLU A 129 9.87 8.01 -5.57
N PHE A 130 9.01 7.51 -6.48
CA PHE A 130 9.38 6.43 -7.39
C PHE A 130 10.42 6.85 -8.43
N HIS A 131 10.38 8.10 -8.90
CA HIS A 131 11.45 8.66 -9.73
C HIS A 131 12.78 8.76 -8.95
N GLY A 132 12.74 9.14 -7.66
CA GLY A 132 13.92 9.16 -6.80
C GLY A 132 14.54 7.78 -6.59
N LEU A 133 13.71 6.75 -6.42
CA LEU A 133 14.14 5.36 -6.32
C LEU A 133 14.73 4.83 -7.63
N ASP A 134 14.17 5.26 -8.76
CA ASP A 134 14.65 4.90 -10.09
C ASP A 134 16.12 5.32 -10.30
N GLY A 135 16.47 6.52 -9.83
CA GLY A 135 17.86 7.01 -9.79
C GLY A 135 18.81 6.20 -8.91
N SER A 136 18.32 5.27 -8.09
CA SER A 136 19.10 4.45 -7.16
C SER A 136 19.15 2.95 -7.54
N GLY A 137 18.65 2.56 -8.72
CA GLY A 137 18.63 1.17 -9.20
C GLY A 137 17.23 0.61 -9.47
N GLY A 138 16.19 1.44 -9.37
CA GLY A 138 14.83 1.11 -9.77
C GLY A 138 13.83 1.01 -8.61
N PRO A 139 12.54 1.27 -8.85
CA PRO A 139 11.49 1.24 -7.83
C PRO A 139 11.18 -0.18 -7.35
N LEU A 140 10.42 -0.27 -6.27
CA LEU A 140 9.83 -1.50 -5.77
C LEU A 140 8.79 -2.04 -6.78
N TYR A 141 8.62 -3.36 -6.81
CA TYR A 141 7.48 -3.99 -7.49
C TYR A 141 6.23 -3.84 -6.60
N ILE A 142 5.19 -3.17 -7.10
CA ILE A 142 3.97 -2.84 -6.33
C ILE A 142 2.70 -3.61 -6.76
N GLY A 143 2.87 -4.73 -7.46
CA GLY A 143 1.82 -5.75 -7.58
C GLY A 143 0.91 -5.70 -8.81
N SER A 144 0.92 -4.61 -9.58
CA SER A 144 0.11 -4.45 -10.81
C SER A 144 0.75 -3.44 -11.76
N GLY A 145 0.45 -3.54 -13.06
CA GLY A 145 0.99 -2.64 -14.09
C GLY A 145 2.50 -2.76 -14.25
N CYS A 146 3.04 -3.98 -14.06
CA CYS A 146 4.47 -4.23 -14.10
C CYS A 146 4.80 -5.26 -15.18
N PHE A 147 5.78 -4.95 -16.02
CA PHE A 147 6.32 -5.88 -16.99
C PHE A 147 7.57 -6.52 -16.40
N HIS A 148 7.64 -7.85 -16.39
CA HIS A 148 8.74 -8.61 -15.84
C HIS A 148 9.45 -9.42 -16.93
N ARG A 149 10.77 -9.44 -16.90
CA ARG A 149 11.59 -10.43 -17.58
C ARG A 149 11.36 -11.80 -16.93
N ARG A 150 10.94 -12.78 -17.72
CA ARG A 150 10.65 -14.15 -17.24
C ARG A 150 11.83 -14.74 -16.49
N ASP A 151 13.04 -14.63 -17.01
CA ASP A 151 14.26 -15.19 -16.40
C ASP A 151 14.45 -14.69 -14.96
N ALA A 152 14.33 -13.37 -14.75
CA ALA A 152 14.47 -12.77 -13.43
C ALA A 152 13.35 -13.24 -12.48
N LEU A 153 12.10 -13.27 -12.96
CA LEU A 153 10.96 -13.76 -12.18
C LEU A 153 11.08 -15.27 -11.86
N CYS A 154 11.73 -16.04 -12.72
CA CYS A 154 12.05 -17.45 -12.53
C CYS A 154 13.32 -17.67 -11.67
N GLY A 155 13.86 -16.63 -11.04
CA GLY A 155 14.96 -16.74 -10.07
C GLY A 155 16.36 -16.81 -10.67
N LYS A 156 16.52 -16.52 -11.98
CA LYS A 156 17.84 -16.39 -12.60
C LYS A 156 18.56 -15.21 -11.96
N LYS A 157 19.77 -15.43 -11.45
CA LYS A 157 20.63 -14.33 -10.96
C LYS A 157 21.23 -13.58 -12.15
N PHE A 158 21.36 -12.26 -12.02
CA PHE A 158 22.06 -11.48 -13.01
C PHE A 158 23.57 -11.70 -12.87
N SER A 159 24.26 -11.88 -14.00
CA SER A 159 25.71 -11.95 -14.10
C SER A 159 26.15 -11.35 -15.43
N GLU A 160 27.37 -10.86 -15.53
CA GLU A 160 27.90 -10.28 -16.78
C GLU A 160 27.88 -11.29 -17.95
N GLU A 161 27.98 -12.59 -17.66
CA GLU A 161 27.85 -13.67 -18.65
C GLU A 161 26.45 -13.73 -19.31
N CYS A 162 25.41 -13.21 -18.63
CA CYS A 162 24.08 -13.09 -19.21
C CYS A 162 24.06 -12.16 -20.44
N LYS A 163 24.97 -11.17 -20.50
CA LYS A 163 25.13 -10.27 -21.67
C LYS A 163 25.62 -11.04 -22.91
N ILE A 164 26.39 -12.11 -22.70
CA ILE A 164 27.02 -12.90 -23.78
C ILE A 164 26.06 -13.98 -24.32
N GLN A 165 25.39 -14.72 -23.45
CA GLN A 165 24.52 -15.85 -23.84
C GLN A 165 23.36 -15.46 -24.76
N ARG A 166 22.88 -14.21 -24.69
CA ARG A 166 21.73 -13.77 -25.49
C ARG A 166 22.08 -13.39 -26.93
N LYS A 167 23.36 -13.12 -27.24
CA LYS A 167 23.83 -12.88 -28.62
C LYS A 167 23.81 -14.13 -29.49
N GLY A 168 23.73 -15.33 -28.90
CA GLY A 168 23.69 -16.62 -29.59
C GLY A 168 22.30 -17.27 -29.61
N GLY A 169 21.25 -16.50 -29.91
CA GLY A 169 19.85 -16.90 -29.77
C GLY A 169 19.54 -18.35 -30.20
N ASN A 170 19.19 -19.20 -29.23
CA ASN A 170 18.62 -20.52 -29.50
C ASN A 170 17.18 -20.34 -29.97
N ASN A 171 16.99 -20.21 -31.28
CA ASN A 171 15.72 -20.50 -31.93
C ASN A 171 15.49 -22.02 -31.87
N MET A 172 15.09 -22.54 -30.71
CA MET A 172 14.47 -23.86 -30.67
C MET A 172 13.15 -23.76 -31.44
N MET A 173 13.12 -24.35 -32.64
CA MET A 173 11.86 -24.59 -33.36
C MET A 173 10.92 -25.35 -32.43
N ARG A 174 9.91 -24.65 -31.90
CA ARG A 174 8.84 -25.29 -31.15
C ARG A 174 7.93 -25.97 -32.16
N ARG A 175 7.81 -27.30 -32.05
CA ARG A 175 6.82 -28.07 -32.79
C ARG A 175 5.43 -27.49 -32.49
N GLU A 176 4.67 -27.14 -33.52
CA GLU A 176 3.27 -26.74 -33.36
C GLU A 176 2.51 -27.89 -32.70
N LYS A 177 2.01 -27.63 -31.50
CA LYS A 177 1.17 -28.56 -30.75
C LYS A 177 -0.27 -28.07 -30.84
N SER A 178 -1.21 -29.01 -30.95
CA SER A 178 -2.63 -28.67 -30.92
C SER A 178 -3.02 -28.05 -29.57
N ALA A 179 -4.08 -27.24 -29.53
CA ALA A 179 -4.59 -26.65 -28.29
C ALA A 179 -4.91 -27.71 -27.22
N LEU A 180 -5.56 -28.82 -27.63
CA LEU A 180 -5.85 -29.97 -26.76
C LEU A 180 -4.58 -30.58 -26.16
N GLU A 181 -3.56 -30.81 -26.99
CA GLU A 181 -2.28 -31.35 -26.53
C GLU A 181 -1.58 -30.39 -25.54
N LEU A 182 -1.67 -29.07 -25.75
CA LEU A 182 -1.14 -28.07 -24.84
C LEU A 182 -1.88 -28.03 -23.50
N GLU A 183 -3.22 -28.15 -23.53
CA GLU A 183 -4.05 -28.22 -22.33
C GLU A 183 -3.71 -29.45 -21.48
N GLU A 184 -3.66 -30.64 -22.09
CA GLU A 184 -3.35 -31.89 -21.39
C GLU A 184 -1.94 -31.86 -20.79
N ASN A 185 -0.95 -31.47 -21.58
CA ASN A 185 0.45 -31.41 -21.15
C ASN A 185 0.74 -30.30 -20.13
N SER A 186 -0.13 -29.31 -19.97
CA SER A 186 0.12 -28.19 -19.04
C SER A 186 -0.71 -28.27 -17.76
N ARG A 187 -1.74 -29.12 -17.72
CA ARG A 187 -2.64 -29.24 -16.57
C ARG A 187 -1.91 -29.60 -15.27
N PHE A 188 -0.92 -30.48 -15.33
CA PHE A 188 -0.16 -30.92 -14.15
C PHE A 188 0.66 -29.78 -13.51
N LEU A 189 1.06 -28.76 -14.29
CA LEU A 189 1.80 -27.59 -13.79
C LEU A 189 0.96 -26.72 -12.84
N ALA A 190 -0.36 -26.83 -12.92
CA ALA A 190 -1.32 -26.15 -12.06
C ALA A 190 -1.80 -26.99 -10.86
N SER A 191 -1.16 -28.15 -10.63
CA SER A 191 -1.49 -29.02 -9.50
C SER A 191 -1.09 -28.38 -8.17
N CYS A 192 -1.85 -28.72 -7.12
CA CYS A 192 -1.60 -28.23 -5.76
C CYS A 192 -0.33 -28.83 -5.12
N THR A 193 0.15 -29.98 -5.61
CA THR A 193 1.37 -30.66 -5.14
C THR A 193 2.61 -30.31 -5.97
N TYR A 194 2.47 -29.60 -7.09
CA TYR A 194 3.59 -29.31 -8.00
C TYR A 194 4.76 -28.61 -7.29
N GLU A 195 4.45 -27.78 -6.29
CA GLU A 195 5.43 -26.94 -5.62
C GLU A 195 6.12 -27.66 -4.44
N GLU A 196 5.69 -28.88 -4.10
CA GLU A 196 6.27 -29.68 -3.03
C GLU A 196 7.73 -30.03 -3.34
N ASN A 197 8.61 -29.83 -2.36
CA ASN A 197 10.06 -30.04 -2.51
C ASN A 197 10.73 -29.21 -3.61
N THR A 198 10.08 -28.15 -4.10
CA THR A 198 10.67 -27.22 -5.07
C THR A 198 11.08 -25.89 -4.43
N GLN A 199 11.70 -25.02 -5.23
CA GLN A 199 12.06 -23.65 -4.85
C GLN A 199 10.98 -22.62 -5.20
N TRP A 200 9.83 -23.04 -5.77
CA TRP A 200 8.71 -22.14 -6.07
C TRP A 200 8.17 -21.48 -4.80
N GLY A 201 7.96 -20.17 -4.86
CA GLY A 201 7.53 -19.37 -3.72
C GLY A 201 8.61 -19.08 -2.68
N LYS A 202 9.78 -19.70 -2.77
CA LYS A 202 10.93 -19.49 -1.88
C LYS A 202 12.02 -18.69 -2.58
N GLU A 203 12.54 -19.24 -3.67
CA GLU A 203 13.58 -18.61 -4.49
C GLU A 203 13.08 -18.23 -5.89
N ILE A 204 12.07 -18.95 -6.41
CA ILE A 204 11.53 -18.81 -7.77
C ILE A 204 10.09 -18.27 -7.73
N GLY A 205 9.76 -17.37 -8.65
CA GLY A 205 8.44 -16.76 -8.76
C GLY A 205 8.19 -15.71 -7.68
N LEU A 206 6.92 -15.40 -7.47
CA LEU A 206 6.47 -14.54 -6.38
C LEU A 206 6.68 -15.25 -5.05
N LYS A 207 7.27 -14.55 -4.09
CA LYS A 207 7.62 -15.09 -2.76
C LYS A 207 6.36 -15.32 -1.91
N TYR A 208 6.39 -16.37 -1.09
CA TYR A 208 5.29 -16.69 -0.16
C TYR A 208 5.56 -16.18 1.25
N GLY A 209 4.50 -16.17 2.07
CA GLY A 209 4.60 -15.93 3.51
C GLY A 209 4.53 -14.46 3.95
N CYS A 210 4.31 -13.53 3.01
CA CYS A 210 4.15 -12.11 3.30
C CYS A 210 2.88 -11.55 2.63
N PRO A 211 2.09 -10.68 3.31
CA PRO A 211 0.93 -10.00 2.71
C PRO A 211 1.24 -9.05 1.54
N VAL A 212 2.51 -8.63 1.40
CA VAL A 212 3.03 -7.80 0.30
C VAL A 212 4.07 -8.61 -0.47
N GLU A 213 3.61 -9.72 -1.07
CA GLU A 213 4.47 -10.65 -1.83
C GLU A 213 5.20 -9.96 -2.99
N ASP A 214 4.59 -8.92 -3.54
CA ASP A 214 5.10 -8.12 -4.63
C ASP A 214 6.39 -7.41 -4.21
N VAL A 215 6.35 -6.67 -3.11
CA VAL A 215 7.47 -5.89 -2.62
C VAL A 215 8.67 -6.78 -2.28
N ILE A 216 8.46 -7.89 -1.56
CA ILE A 216 9.54 -8.84 -1.23
C ILE A 216 10.09 -9.56 -2.48
N THR A 217 9.26 -9.78 -3.50
CA THR A 217 9.70 -10.36 -4.78
C THR A 217 10.58 -9.36 -5.53
N GLY A 218 10.17 -8.09 -5.61
CA GLY A 218 10.97 -7.01 -6.19
C GLY A 218 12.33 -6.86 -5.51
N LEU A 219 12.34 -6.81 -4.17
CA LEU A 219 13.58 -6.74 -3.38
C LEU A 219 14.48 -7.94 -3.65
N SER A 220 13.93 -9.16 -3.67
CA SER A 220 14.69 -10.37 -3.93
C SER A 220 15.30 -10.37 -5.34
N ILE A 221 14.58 -9.90 -6.36
CA ILE A 221 15.07 -9.80 -7.72
C ILE A 221 16.23 -8.81 -7.80
N GLN A 222 16.07 -7.62 -7.21
CA GLN A 222 17.13 -6.60 -7.22
C GLN A 222 18.38 -7.06 -6.45
N CYS A 223 18.19 -7.76 -5.32
CA CYS A 223 19.30 -8.37 -4.57
C CYS A 223 20.00 -9.53 -5.30
N GLN A 224 19.46 -9.98 -6.43
CA GLN A 224 20.11 -10.94 -7.33
C GLN A 224 20.91 -10.24 -8.47
N GLY A 225 21.13 -8.93 -8.35
CA GLY A 225 21.93 -8.12 -9.27
C GLY A 225 21.15 -7.46 -10.40
N TRP A 226 19.82 -7.64 -10.44
CA TRP A 226 18.98 -7.00 -11.45
C TRP A 226 18.63 -5.56 -11.08
N GLN A 227 18.32 -4.75 -12.07
CA GLN A 227 17.73 -3.41 -11.92
C GLN A 227 16.25 -3.42 -12.28
N SER A 228 15.53 -2.38 -11.84
CA SER A 228 14.18 -2.09 -12.34
C SER A 228 14.10 -0.66 -12.88
N VAL A 229 13.03 -0.39 -13.60
CA VAL A 229 12.75 0.94 -14.16
C VAL A 229 11.39 1.42 -13.69
N TYR A 230 11.28 2.68 -13.32
CA TYR A 230 10.02 3.38 -13.18
C TYR A 230 9.69 4.16 -14.45
N PHE A 231 8.52 3.90 -15.04
CA PHE A 231 8.09 4.65 -16.22
C PHE A 231 6.68 5.24 -16.06
N ASN A 232 6.61 6.57 -16.06
CA ASN A 232 5.39 7.36 -15.95
C ASN A 232 5.09 8.08 -17.28
N PRO A 233 4.35 7.46 -18.22
CA PRO A 233 4.05 8.06 -19.51
C PRO A 233 3.05 9.22 -19.41
N PRO A 234 3.09 10.20 -20.34
CA PRO A 234 2.11 11.31 -20.36
C PRO A 234 0.66 10.85 -20.44
N ARG A 235 0.39 9.75 -21.15
CA ARG A 235 -0.90 9.05 -21.11
C ARG A 235 -0.77 7.87 -20.16
N ASN A 236 -1.49 7.95 -19.04
CA ASN A 236 -1.59 6.90 -18.03
C ASN A 236 -1.75 5.52 -18.68
N ALA A 237 -0.80 4.63 -18.44
CA ALA A 237 -0.79 3.31 -19.07
C ALA A 237 -1.86 2.38 -18.52
N PHE A 238 -2.05 2.40 -17.20
CA PHE A 238 -3.01 1.58 -16.50
C PHE A 238 -3.89 2.43 -15.60
N LEU A 239 -5.19 2.15 -15.62
CA LEU A 239 -6.19 2.80 -14.77
C LEU A 239 -6.93 1.74 -13.96
N GLY A 240 -7.26 2.06 -12.72
CA GLY A 240 -8.11 1.20 -11.91
C GLY A 240 -9.01 1.94 -10.94
N VAL A 241 -9.49 1.22 -9.94
CA VAL A 241 -10.48 1.75 -8.98
C VAL A 241 -9.90 1.85 -7.57
N ALA A 242 -9.91 3.06 -7.01
CA ALA A 242 -9.55 3.33 -5.63
C ALA A 242 -10.71 3.03 -4.67
N PRO A 243 -10.42 2.70 -3.40
CA PRO A 243 -11.44 2.66 -2.36
C PRO A 243 -12.25 3.96 -2.25
N THR A 244 -13.55 3.85 -1.98
CA THR A 244 -14.47 4.99 -1.89
C THR A 244 -14.94 5.26 -0.46
N THR A 245 -14.42 4.52 0.52
CA THR A 245 -14.78 4.65 1.93
C THR A 245 -13.56 4.63 2.84
N LEU A 246 -13.62 5.33 3.98
CA LEU A 246 -12.54 5.34 4.96
C LEU A 246 -12.22 3.92 5.50
N PRO A 247 -13.20 3.06 5.86
CA PRO A 247 -12.91 1.70 6.31
C PRO A 247 -12.09 0.89 5.30
N GLN A 248 -12.41 0.97 4.00
CA GLN A 248 -11.69 0.25 2.96
C GLN A 248 -10.24 0.74 2.85
N THR A 249 -10.02 2.07 2.83
CA THR A 249 -8.66 2.65 2.81
C THR A 249 -7.85 2.24 4.04
N LEU A 250 -8.44 2.27 5.24
CA LEU A 250 -7.73 1.89 6.47
C LEU A 250 -7.37 0.41 6.52
N VAL A 251 -8.26 -0.48 6.07
CA VAL A 251 -7.97 -1.93 5.99
C VAL A 251 -6.87 -2.21 4.97
N GLN A 252 -6.90 -1.54 3.82
CA GLN A 252 -5.86 -1.67 2.80
C GLN A 252 -4.49 -1.25 3.36
N HIS A 253 -4.42 -0.08 3.99
CA HIS A 253 -3.17 0.42 4.58
C HIS A 253 -2.68 -0.41 5.77
N LYS A 254 -3.59 -1.01 6.56
CA LYS A 254 -3.21 -1.95 7.62
C LYS A 254 -2.43 -3.12 7.00
N ARG A 255 -3.00 -3.77 5.98
CA ARG A 255 -2.39 -4.93 5.30
C ARG A 255 -1.02 -4.59 4.72
N TRP A 256 -0.88 -3.43 4.08
CA TRP A 256 0.40 -2.98 3.54
C TRP A 256 1.44 -2.79 4.65
N SER A 257 1.11 -1.96 5.65
CA SER A 257 2.03 -1.69 6.77
C SER A 257 2.42 -2.95 7.57
N GLU A 258 1.49 -3.90 7.72
CA GLU A 258 1.73 -5.18 8.37
C GLU A 258 2.71 -6.04 7.55
N GLY A 259 2.51 -6.13 6.23
CA GLY A 259 3.39 -6.86 5.34
C GLY A 259 4.79 -6.24 5.26
N ASP A 260 4.87 -4.92 5.08
CA ASP A 260 6.11 -4.15 5.04
C ASP A 260 6.94 -4.33 6.32
N PHE A 261 6.28 -4.28 7.49
CA PHE A 261 6.96 -4.49 8.76
C PHE A 261 7.33 -5.97 9.01
N GLN A 262 6.54 -6.92 8.50
CA GLN A 262 6.94 -8.33 8.47
C GLN A 262 8.23 -8.54 7.65
N ILE A 263 8.37 -7.86 6.51
CA ILE A 263 9.63 -7.91 5.75
C ILE A 263 10.78 -7.35 6.59
N PHE A 264 10.57 -6.19 7.23
CA PHE A 264 11.58 -5.58 8.10
C PHE A 264 12.07 -6.50 9.22
N LEU A 265 11.18 -7.27 9.85
CA LEU A 265 11.56 -8.19 10.94
C LEU A 265 12.06 -9.56 10.44
N SER A 266 11.97 -9.84 9.15
CA SER A 266 12.34 -11.13 8.56
C SER A 266 13.79 -11.15 8.08
N LYS A 267 14.25 -12.32 7.59
CA LYS A 267 15.54 -12.47 6.91
C LYS A 267 15.73 -11.53 5.70
N TYR A 268 14.68 -10.88 5.20
CA TYR A 268 14.68 -9.98 4.05
C TYR A 268 14.87 -8.50 4.41
N ASN A 269 15.19 -8.14 5.65
CA ASN A 269 15.45 -6.73 5.99
C ASN A 269 16.58 -6.14 5.12
N PRO A 270 16.40 -4.92 4.57
CA PRO A 270 17.40 -4.27 3.74
C PRO A 270 18.79 -4.15 4.39
N ALA A 271 18.87 -3.93 5.70
CA ALA A 271 20.10 -3.69 6.44
C ALA A 271 21.08 -4.87 6.43
N TRP A 272 20.60 -6.11 6.25
CA TRP A 272 21.47 -7.29 6.13
C TRP A 272 21.25 -8.06 4.82
N PHE A 273 20.00 -8.22 4.37
CA PHE A 273 19.72 -8.99 3.16
C PHE A 273 20.22 -8.29 1.90
N ALA A 274 20.04 -6.96 1.84
CA ALA A 274 20.34 -6.14 0.68
C ALA A 274 21.70 -5.42 0.78
N HIS A 275 22.34 -5.49 1.95
CA HIS A 275 23.64 -4.89 2.20
C HIS A 275 24.69 -5.38 1.20
N GLY A 276 25.34 -4.43 0.50
CA GLY A 276 26.33 -4.72 -0.53
C GLY A 276 25.77 -5.33 -1.83
N LYS A 277 24.45 -5.56 -1.93
CA LYS A 277 23.81 -6.12 -3.13
C LYS A 277 23.04 -5.09 -3.96
N ILE A 278 22.50 -4.08 -3.29
CA ILE A 278 21.85 -2.92 -3.93
C ILE A 278 22.42 -1.63 -3.34
N SER A 279 22.22 -0.50 -4.03
CA SER A 279 22.73 0.81 -3.60
C SER A 279 22.20 1.20 -2.21
N LEU A 280 22.98 1.99 -1.46
CA LEU A 280 22.55 2.48 -0.15
C LEU A 280 21.27 3.33 -0.25
N GLY A 281 21.16 4.15 -1.30
CA GLY A 281 19.96 4.95 -1.57
C GLY A 281 18.71 4.08 -1.74
N LEU A 282 18.82 2.98 -2.49
CA LEU A 282 17.71 2.04 -2.67
C LEU A 282 17.40 1.27 -1.38
N GLN A 283 18.41 0.88 -0.58
CA GLN A 283 18.19 0.27 0.73
C GLN A 283 17.38 1.21 1.64
N MET A 284 17.76 2.49 1.70
CA MET A 284 17.02 3.52 2.45
C MET A 284 15.59 3.68 1.90
N GLY A 285 15.44 3.66 0.58
CA GLY A 285 14.17 3.66 -0.12
C GLY A 285 13.22 2.57 0.34
N TYR A 286 13.67 1.31 0.36
CA TYR A 286 12.89 0.20 0.92
C TYR A 286 12.56 0.40 2.39
N CYS A 287 13.52 0.84 3.20
CA CYS A 287 13.32 1.12 4.63
C CYS A 287 12.22 2.16 4.89
N CYS A 288 12.04 3.14 4.00
CA CYS A 288 10.96 4.13 4.13
C CYS A 288 9.57 3.48 4.17
N TYR A 289 9.34 2.42 3.39
CA TYR A 289 8.07 1.66 3.37
C TYR A 289 8.01 0.66 4.53
N PHE A 290 9.09 -0.08 4.76
CA PHE A 290 9.20 -1.11 5.80
C PHE A 290 9.01 -0.57 7.23
N LEU A 291 9.25 0.72 7.43
CA LEU A 291 9.07 1.41 8.71
C LEU A 291 7.75 2.20 8.81
N TRP A 292 6.79 1.98 7.91
CA TRP A 292 5.45 2.59 8.02
C TRP A 292 4.76 2.24 9.33
N ALA A 293 4.69 0.95 9.70
CA ALA A 293 4.00 0.53 10.91
C ALA A 293 4.64 1.11 12.20
N PRO A 294 5.96 1.00 12.45
CA PRO A 294 6.62 1.58 13.63
C PRO A 294 6.44 3.09 13.80
N ASN A 295 6.22 3.84 12.70
CA ASN A 295 5.98 5.28 12.74
C ASN A 295 4.66 5.64 13.48
N CYS A 296 3.80 4.67 13.78
CA CYS A 296 2.65 4.89 14.66
C CYS A 296 3.06 5.37 16.07
N LEU A 297 4.16 4.87 16.63
CA LEU A 297 4.58 5.14 18.01
C LEU A 297 4.90 6.63 18.25
N PRO A 298 5.81 7.28 17.49
CA PRO A 298 6.04 8.71 17.66
C PRO A 298 4.78 9.53 17.37
N THR A 299 3.96 9.11 16.40
CA THR A 299 2.73 9.84 16.06
C THR A 299 1.71 9.81 17.20
N LEU A 300 1.54 8.67 17.87
CA LEU A 300 0.69 8.55 19.05
C LEU A 300 1.20 9.42 20.20
N TYR A 301 2.52 9.43 20.42
CA TYR A 301 3.12 10.30 21.43
C TYR A 301 2.77 11.77 21.16
N TYR A 302 3.06 12.29 19.96
CA TYR A 302 2.82 13.69 19.63
C TYR A 302 1.33 14.06 19.49
N SER A 303 0.44 13.10 19.26
CA SER A 303 -1.01 13.35 19.16
C SER A 303 -1.75 13.24 20.49
N ILE A 304 -1.14 12.67 21.53
CA ILE A 304 -1.75 12.44 22.84
C ILE A 304 -1.04 13.23 23.94
N VAL A 305 0.28 13.05 24.08
CA VAL A 305 1.04 13.55 25.24
C VAL A 305 1.05 15.08 25.33
N PRO A 306 1.33 15.84 24.26
CA PRO A 306 1.26 17.30 24.33
C PRO A 306 -0.10 17.84 24.78
N SER A 307 -1.18 17.20 24.35
CA SER A 307 -2.56 17.58 24.70
C SER A 307 -2.94 17.21 26.14
N LEU A 308 -2.36 16.16 26.71
CA LEU A 308 -2.50 15.85 28.12
C LEU A 308 -1.67 16.83 28.99
N CYS A 309 -0.44 17.14 28.59
CA CYS A 309 0.41 18.11 29.27
C CYS A 309 -0.20 19.53 29.27
N LEU A 310 -0.96 19.90 28.24
CA LEU A 310 -1.76 21.14 28.21
C LEU A 310 -2.71 21.26 29.41
N LEU A 311 -3.33 20.17 29.85
CA LEU A 311 -4.29 20.18 30.97
C LEU A 311 -3.62 20.50 32.31
N ARG A 312 -2.36 20.12 32.47
CA ARG A 312 -1.57 20.35 33.69
C ARG A 312 -0.69 21.60 33.61
N GLY A 313 -0.65 22.28 32.48
CA GLY A 313 0.25 23.43 32.28
C GLY A 313 1.73 23.03 32.17
N ILE A 314 2.01 21.78 31.79
CA ILE A 314 3.38 21.27 31.64
C ILE A 314 3.85 21.64 30.23
N SER A 315 4.84 22.54 30.15
CA SER A 315 5.41 22.96 28.88
C SER A 315 6.39 21.93 28.33
N LEU A 316 6.17 21.46 27.11
CA LEU A 316 7.02 20.49 26.39
C LEU A 316 7.87 21.11 25.27
N PHE A 317 7.51 22.32 24.83
CA PHE A 317 8.18 23.03 23.76
C PHE A 317 8.79 24.33 24.29
N PRO A 318 9.82 24.88 23.64
CA PRO A 318 10.39 26.17 24.05
C PRO A 318 9.33 27.27 24.01
N GLN A 319 9.40 28.16 24.99
CA GLN A 319 8.52 29.34 25.05
C GLN A 319 8.84 30.30 23.90
N CYS A 320 7.84 31.00 23.39
CA CYS A 320 8.01 31.95 22.28
C CYS A 320 8.96 33.11 22.60
N SER A 321 9.13 33.44 23.89
CA SER A 321 10.07 34.45 24.38
C SER A 321 11.54 34.01 24.30
N THR A 322 11.80 32.71 24.15
CA THR A 322 13.16 32.15 24.16
C THR A 322 13.71 32.03 22.74
N PRO A 323 15.03 32.28 22.51
CA PRO A 323 15.65 32.05 21.21
C PRO A 323 15.51 30.61 20.69
N TRP A 324 15.35 29.64 21.60
CA TRP A 324 15.11 28.22 21.27
C TRP A 324 13.79 27.96 20.52
N PHE A 325 12.86 28.92 20.50
CA PHE A 325 11.67 28.83 19.64
C PHE A 325 12.01 28.86 18.14
N ILE A 326 13.07 29.59 17.75
CA ILE A 326 13.40 29.86 16.35
C ILE A 326 13.67 28.56 15.56
N PRO A 327 14.52 27.61 16.02
CA PRO A 327 14.72 26.34 15.32
C PRO A 327 13.43 25.52 15.14
N TYR A 328 12.55 25.50 16.14
CA TYR A 328 11.28 24.78 16.06
C TYR A 328 10.35 25.41 15.02
N ALA A 329 10.20 26.73 15.06
CA ALA A 329 9.41 27.46 14.08
C ALA A 329 9.96 27.26 12.66
N TYR A 330 11.28 27.34 12.47
CA TYR A 330 11.93 27.10 11.19
C TYR A 330 11.65 25.70 10.64
N VAL A 331 11.82 24.65 11.45
CA VAL A 331 11.61 23.27 11.01
C VAL A 331 10.12 23.03 10.69
N ILE A 332 9.20 23.52 11.53
CA ILE A 332 7.75 23.37 11.29
C ILE A 332 7.36 24.07 9.99
N VAL A 333 7.69 25.36 9.84
CA VAL A 333 7.32 26.15 8.66
C VAL A 333 7.95 25.55 7.40
N SER A 334 9.26 25.26 7.42
CA SER A 334 9.96 24.70 6.27
C SER A 334 9.40 23.35 5.85
N LYS A 335 9.15 22.44 6.79
CA LYS A 335 8.58 21.10 6.50
C LYS A 335 7.21 21.18 5.85
N TYR A 336 6.30 22.00 6.40
CA TYR A 336 4.94 22.08 5.87
C TYR A 336 4.85 22.92 4.60
N ALA A 337 5.68 23.97 4.45
CA ALA A 337 5.81 24.72 3.21
C ALA A 337 6.34 23.82 2.08
N TYR A 338 7.43 23.09 2.33
CA TYR A 338 7.98 22.14 1.36
C TYR A 338 6.94 21.06 0.99
N SER A 339 6.32 20.43 1.99
CA SER A 339 5.29 19.40 1.74
C SER A 339 4.09 19.93 0.93
N LEU A 340 3.69 21.18 1.15
CA LEU A 340 2.61 21.80 0.36
C LEU A 340 3.07 22.07 -1.08
N ILE A 341 4.25 22.69 -1.24
CA ILE A 341 4.82 23.01 -2.56
C ILE A 341 5.01 21.74 -3.39
N GLU A 342 5.60 20.70 -2.81
CA GLU A 342 5.80 19.40 -3.45
C GLU A 342 4.45 18.79 -3.89
N PHE A 343 3.46 18.78 -3.01
CA PHE A 343 2.13 18.25 -3.33
C PHE A 343 1.43 19.02 -4.46
N LEU A 344 1.57 20.35 -4.49
CA LEU A 344 1.02 21.20 -5.55
C LEU A 344 1.78 20.99 -6.88
N TRP A 345 3.10 20.87 -6.84
CA TRP A 345 3.90 20.55 -8.04
C TRP A 345 3.57 19.18 -8.62
N SER A 346 3.22 18.20 -7.79
CA SER A 346 2.74 16.90 -8.26
C SER A 346 1.31 16.95 -8.85
N GLY A 347 0.64 18.10 -8.87
CA GLY A 347 -0.68 18.28 -9.47
C GLY A 347 -1.84 18.20 -8.47
N GLY A 348 -1.56 18.27 -7.17
CA GLY A 348 -2.58 18.28 -6.12
C GLY A 348 -3.20 19.67 -5.88
N THR A 349 -4.24 19.72 -5.04
CA THR A 349 -4.85 20.99 -4.57
C THR A 349 -4.48 21.26 -3.11
N ILE A 350 -4.67 22.50 -2.63
CA ILE A 350 -4.45 22.85 -1.21
C ILE A 350 -5.37 22.03 -0.29
N LEU A 351 -6.64 21.87 -0.66
CA LEU A 351 -7.57 21.06 0.11
C LEU A 351 -7.20 19.57 0.03
N GLY A 352 -6.70 19.10 -1.11
CA GLY A 352 -6.15 17.76 -1.27
C GLY A 352 -4.94 17.52 -0.39
N TRP A 353 -4.04 18.50 -0.26
CA TRP A 353 -2.91 18.43 0.66
C TRP A 353 -3.39 18.32 2.11
N TRP A 354 -4.38 19.11 2.51
CA TRP A 354 -4.97 19.04 3.86
C TRP A 354 -5.62 17.66 4.12
N ASN A 355 -6.34 17.11 3.14
CA ASN A 355 -6.89 15.77 3.21
C ASN A 355 -5.77 14.70 3.29
N ASN A 356 -4.67 14.88 2.55
CA ASN A 356 -3.51 14.00 2.63
C ASN A 356 -2.85 14.05 4.03
N GLN A 357 -2.73 15.22 4.66
CA GLN A 357 -2.26 15.33 6.05
C GLN A 357 -3.20 14.62 7.04
N ARG A 358 -4.52 14.74 6.83
CA ARG A 358 -5.51 14.01 7.64
C ARG A 358 -5.33 12.50 7.53
N MET A 359 -5.21 12.02 6.30
CA MET A 359 -5.05 10.59 6.05
C MET A 359 -3.69 10.07 6.50
N TRP A 360 -2.64 10.89 6.43
CA TRP A 360 -1.32 10.62 7.03
C TRP A 360 -1.43 10.37 8.54
N LEU A 361 -2.22 11.19 9.25
CA LEU A 361 -2.51 11.02 10.68
C LEU A 361 -3.34 9.75 10.91
N TYR A 362 -4.44 9.57 10.17
CA TYR A 362 -5.39 8.48 10.40
C TYR A 362 -4.74 7.11 10.20
N LYS A 363 -3.95 6.96 9.14
CA LYS A 363 -3.20 5.73 8.87
C LYS A 363 -2.27 5.39 10.05
N ARG A 364 -1.55 6.38 10.59
CA ARG A 364 -0.59 6.19 11.70
C ARG A 364 -1.23 5.91 13.06
N THR A 365 -2.30 6.62 13.39
CA THR A 365 -3.01 6.44 14.67
C THR A 365 -4.03 5.31 14.66
N SER A 366 -4.19 4.61 13.53
CA SER A 366 -5.06 3.43 13.42
C SER A 366 -4.37 2.30 12.67
N SER A 367 -4.53 2.20 11.34
CA SER A 367 -4.03 1.11 10.49
C SER A 367 -2.62 0.63 10.85
N TYR A 368 -1.67 1.56 11.00
CA TYR A 368 -0.26 1.25 11.26
C TYR A 368 -0.03 0.78 12.69
N LEU A 369 -0.79 1.30 13.67
CA LEU A 369 -0.75 0.79 15.03
C LEU A 369 -1.23 -0.66 15.08
N PHE A 370 -2.38 -0.97 14.46
CA PHE A 370 -2.88 -2.34 14.40
C PHE A 370 -1.95 -3.25 13.59
N GLY A 371 -1.41 -2.78 12.46
CA GLY A 371 -0.39 -3.51 11.70
C GLY A 371 0.88 -3.78 12.51
N PHE A 372 1.34 -2.81 13.29
CA PHE A 372 2.49 -2.94 14.18
C PHE A 372 2.22 -3.97 15.28
N THR A 373 1.12 -3.82 16.02
CA THR A 373 0.75 -4.73 17.11
C THR A 373 0.54 -6.15 16.61
N ASP A 374 -0.23 -6.35 15.54
CA ASP A 374 -0.48 -7.68 14.98
C ASP A 374 0.81 -8.35 14.51
N THR A 375 1.71 -7.58 13.90
CA THR A 375 3.02 -8.10 13.46
C THR A 375 3.89 -8.51 14.66
N ILE A 376 3.95 -7.70 15.71
CA ILE A 376 4.70 -8.06 16.93
C ILE A 376 4.10 -9.30 17.60
N LEU A 377 2.77 -9.36 17.75
CA LEU A 377 2.10 -10.52 18.34
C LEU A 377 2.35 -11.79 17.50
N LYS A 378 2.33 -11.68 16.17
CA LYS A 378 2.68 -12.78 15.26
C LYS A 378 4.14 -13.20 15.42
N SER A 379 5.08 -12.26 15.46
CA SER A 379 6.51 -12.55 15.68
C SER A 379 6.79 -13.22 17.03
N LEU A 380 5.95 -12.98 18.04
CA LEU A 380 6.01 -13.63 19.35
C LEU A 380 5.22 -14.96 19.42
N GLY A 381 4.53 -15.36 18.35
CA GLY A 381 3.77 -16.61 18.29
C GLY A 381 2.38 -16.56 18.92
N PHE A 382 1.84 -15.37 19.21
CA PHE A 382 0.54 -15.19 19.88
C PHE A 382 -0.66 -15.05 18.94
N SER A 383 -0.45 -14.85 17.63
CA SER A 383 -1.56 -14.65 16.67
C SER A 383 -1.22 -15.15 15.28
N ASP A 384 -2.22 -15.74 14.63
CA ASP A 384 -2.27 -15.90 13.17
C ASP A 384 -2.97 -14.68 12.56
N THR A 385 -2.38 -14.04 11.55
CA THR A 385 -3.01 -12.88 10.91
C THR A 385 -4.01 -13.31 9.84
N ALA A 386 -5.27 -12.86 9.99
CA ALA A 386 -6.32 -13.12 9.00
C ALA A 386 -6.20 -12.14 7.83
N PHE A 387 -6.10 -12.66 6.60
CA PHE A 387 -6.11 -11.85 5.39
C PHE A 387 -7.53 -11.33 5.12
N VAL A 388 -7.76 -10.04 5.31
CA VAL A 388 -9.05 -9.40 5.02
C VAL A 388 -9.03 -8.84 3.59
N ILE A 389 -9.93 -9.34 2.75
CA ILE A 389 -10.12 -8.84 1.38
C ILE A 389 -10.86 -7.50 1.45
N THR A 390 -10.31 -6.48 0.80
CA THR A 390 -10.98 -5.18 0.65
C THR A 390 -11.92 -5.26 -0.54
N ALA A 391 -13.23 -5.12 -0.30
CA ALA A 391 -14.19 -4.94 -1.38
C ALA A 391 -14.06 -3.51 -1.96
N LYS A 392 -14.11 -3.37 -3.28
CA LYS A 392 -14.04 -2.07 -3.98
C LYS A 392 -15.37 -1.62 -4.60
N VAL A 393 -16.43 -2.40 -4.40
CA VAL A 393 -17.79 -2.07 -4.86
C VAL A 393 -18.51 -1.29 -3.75
N ALA A 394 -19.13 -0.18 -4.12
CA ALA A 394 -19.89 0.68 -3.21
C ALA A 394 -21.33 0.82 -3.69
N ASP A 395 -22.26 0.96 -2.75
CA ASP A 395 -23.65 1.28 -3.04
C ASP A 395 -23.78 2.70 -3.62
N GLN A 396 -24.85 2.96 -4.37
CA GLN A 396 -25.05 4.23 -5.08
C GLN A 396 -25.01 5.45 -4.15
N ASP A 397 -25.61 5.35 -2.96
CA ASP A 397 -25.62 6.43 -1.98
C ASP A 397 -24.26 6.66 -1.31
N VAL A 398 -23.40 5.63 -1.24
CA VAL A 398 -22.00 5.78 -0.83
C VAL A 398 -21.20 6.50 -1.92
N LEU A 399 -21.43 6.17 -3.18
CA LEU A 399 -20.77 6.81 -4.32
C LEU A 399 -21.13 8.30 -4.42
N GLU A 400 -22.39 8.67 -4.21
CA GLU A 400 -22.81 10.08 -4.17
C GLU A 400 -22.11 10.87 -3.06
N ARG A 401 -21.98 10.28 -1.87
CA ARG A 401 -21.25 10.92 -0.76
C ARG A 401 -19.77 11.05 -1.08
N TYR A 402 -19.17 10.02 -1.70
CA TYR A 402 -17.79 10.06 -2.15
C TYR A 402 -17.55 11.18 -3.18
N GLN A 403 -18.40 11.30 -4.20
CA GLN A 403 -18.33 12.37 -5.21
C GLN A 403 -18.47 13.77 -4.62
N ARG A 404 -19.25 13.91 -3.54
CA ARG A 404 -19.38 15.16 -2.77
C ARG A 404 -18.26 15.39 -1.76
N GLU A 405 -17.26 14.51 -1.72
CA GLU A 405 -16.14 14.53 -0.76
C GLU A 405 -16.64 14.55 0.69
N ILE A 406 -17.62 13.71 0.98
CA ILE A 406 -18.13 13.48 2.33
C ILE A 406 -17.59 12.12 2.79
N MET A 407 -16.83 12.14 3.89
CA MET A 407 -16.17 10.96 4.44
C MET A 407 -17.17 9.89 4.87
N GLU A 408 -17.11 8.70 4.27
CA GLU A 408 -17.96 7.55 4.60
C GLU A 408 -17.33 6.72 5.72
N PHE A 409 -18.02 6.64 6.87
CA PHE A 409 -17.58 5.83 8.01
C PHE A 409 -18.19 4.41 8.01
N GLY A 410 -19.28 4.19 7.24
CA GLY A 410 -19.93 2.89 7.02
C GLY A 410 -20.64 2.30 8.25
N PRO A 411 -21.56 1.34 8.06
CA PRO A 411 -22.16 0.56 9.16
C PRO A 411 -21.17 -0.41 9.82
N SER A 412 -20.10 -0.79 9.12
CA SER A 412 -19.01 -1.68 9.58
C SER A 412 -17.99 -0.99 10.49
N SER A 413 -18.30 0.21 10.97
CA SER A 413 -17.44 1.04 11.83
C SER A 413 -17.19 0.45 13.22
N SER A 414 -17.77 -0.71 13.55
CA SER A 414 -17.42 -1.53 14.73
C SER A 414 -15.94 -1.93 14.81
N SER A 415 -15.10 -1.55 13.84
CA SER A 415 -13.65 -1.72 13.91
C SER A 415 -13.05 -0.93 15.09
N PRO A 416 -12.19 -1.56 15.90
CA PRO A 416 -11.39 -0.87 16.92
C PRO A 416 -10.60 0.33 16.40
N MET A 417 -10.23 0.33 15.11
CA MET A 417 -9.55 1.45 14.44
C MET A 417 -10.33 2.77 14.56
N PHE A 418 -11.64 2.76 14.33
CA PHE A 418 -12.47 3.97 14.44
C PHE A 418 -12.65 4.43 15.87
N THR A 419 -12.78 3.49 16.79
CA THR A 419 -12.90 3.80 18.22
C THR A 419 -11.66 4.57 18.70
N LEU A 420 -10.47 4.14 18.25
CA LEU A 420 -9.22 4.81 18.59
C LEU A 420 -9.08 6.19 17.92
N LEU A 421 -9.37 6.30 16.61
CA LEU A 421 -9.35 7.60 15.92
C LEU A 421 -10.27 8.62 16.60
N ALA A 422 -11.50 8.23 16.88
CA ALA A 422 -12.46 9.08 17.56
C ALA A 422 -12.03 9.40 19.00
N ALA A 423 -11.44 8.45 19.75
CA ALA A 423 -10.96 8.69 21.10
C ALA A 423 -9.81 9.71 21.13
N ILE A 424 -8.84 9.60 20.21
CA ILE A 424 -7.73 10.55 20.10
C ILE A 424 -8.24 11.93 19.68
N ALA A 425 -9.17 12.01 18.72
CA ALA A 425 -9.79 13.27 18.32
C ALA A 425 -10.51 13.94 19.50
N LEU A 426 -11.34 13.19 20.23
CA LEU A 426 -12.08 13.69 21.39
C LEU A 426 -11.15 14.09 22.54
N LEU A 427 -10.06 13.35 22.77
CA LEU A 427 -9.05 13.72 23.77
C LEU A 427 -8.48 15.10 23.46
N ASN A 428 -8.08 15.34 22.20
CA ASN A 428 -7.58 16.64 21.77
C ASN A 428 -8.64 17.75 21.90
N LEU A 429 -9.88 17.46 21.51
CA LEU A 429 -11.00 18.42 21.65
C LEU A 429 -11.26 18.80 23.11
N PHE A 430 -11.37 17.81 24.00
CA PHE A 430 -11.62 18.05 25.42
C PHE A 430 -10.46 18.76 26.09
N SER A 431 -9.21 18.42 25.71
CA SER A 431 -8.03 19.14 26.17
C SER A 431 -8.08 20.62 25.78
N LEU A 432 -8.37 20.92 24.51
CA LEU A 432 -8.45 22.29 24.02
C LEU A 432 -9.59 23.08 24.69
N LEU A 433 -10.78 22.47 24.81
CA LEU A 433 -11.92 23.11 25.46
C LEU A 433 -11.64 23.46 26.93
N ARG A 434 -10.98 22.58 27.69
CA ARG A 434 -10.58 22.86 29.07
C ARG A 434 -9.56 24.00 29.16
N VAL A 435 -8.59 24.06 28.24
CA VAL A 435 -7.64 25.17 28.18
C VAL A 435 -8.36 26.48 27.89
N VAL A 436 -9.23 26.52 26.88
CA VAL A 436 -10.03 27.72 26.55
C VAL A 436 -10.90 28.17 27.73
N GLN A 437 -11.55 27.23 28.43
CA GLN A 437 -12.32 27.53 29.62
C GLN A 437 -11.46 28.13 30.74
N LYS A 438 -10.27 27.57 30.99
CA LYS A 438 -9.32 28.09 31.99
C LYS A 438 -8.84 29.50 31.64
N LEU A 439 -8.57 29.76 30.35
CA LEU A 439 -8.15 31.07 29.85
C LEU A 439 -9.26 32.13 29.98
N ALA A 440 -10.52 31.75 29.77
CA ALA A 440 -11.66 32.65 29.93
C ALA A 440 -11.92 33.06 31.39
N LEU A 441 -11.54 32.21 32.36
CA LEU A 441 -11.80 32.43 33.79
C LEU A 441 -10.67 33.16 34.52
N ASN A 442 -9.42 33.10 34.05
CA ASN A 442 -8.26 33.64 34.75
C ASN A 442 -7.68 34.89 34.05
N LYS A 443 -7.30 35.92 34.81
CA LYS A 443 -6.71 37.18 34.28
C LYS A 443 -5.21 37.07 33.94
N ASP A 444 -4.46 36.15 34.56
CA ASP A 444 -3.01 35.91 34.30
C ASP A 444 -2.73 34.99 33.09
N SER A 445 -3.72 34.82 32.22
CA SER A 445 -3.75 33.83 31.14
C SER A 445 -2.75 34.07 30.00
N ILE A 446 -2.29 35.31 29.81
CA ILE A 446 -1.42 35.69 28.68
C ILE A 446 -0.04 35.03 28.78
N SER A 447 0.55 35.02 30.00
CA SER A 447 1.86 34.41 30.25
C SER A 447 1.82 32.89 30.04
N GLN A 448 0.74 32.24 30.48
CA GLN A 448 0.55 30.79 30.27
C GLN A 448 0.36 30.44 28.79
N CYS A 449 -0.35 31.27 28.01
CA CYS A 449 -0.46 31.10 26.56
C CYS A 449 0.90 31.20 25.87
N GLN A 450 1.73 32.18 26.21
CA GLN A 450 3.06 32.34 25.63
C GLN A 450 3.99 31.17 25.97
N ALA A 451 3.86 30.61 27.17
CA ALA A 451 4.66 29.48 27.63
C ALA A 451 4.31 28.15 26.93
N MET A 452 3.11 28.03 26.35
CA MET A 452 2.59 26.77 25.75
C MET A 452 2.11 26.92 24.31
N ALA A 453 2.46 28.02 23.64
CA ALA A 453 1.90 28.40 22.35
C ALA A 453 2.00 27.29 21.28
N LEU A 454 3.15 26.60 21.18
CA LEU A 454 3.34 25.50 20.24
C LEU A 454 2.48 24.28 20.55
N GLN A 455 2.25 23.97 21.84
CA GLN A 455 1.34 22.88 22.24
C GLN A 455 -0.10 23.25 21.93
N ILE A 456 -0.51 24.48 22.22
CA ILE A 456 -1.85 24.99 21.90
C ILE A 456 -2.08 24.95 20.39
N LEU A 457 -1.10 25.39 19.60
CA LEU A 457 -1.14 25.32 18.13
C LEU A 457 -1.28 23.88 17.65
N LEU A 458 -0.44 22.96 18.13
CA LEU A 458 -0.51 21.54 17.78
C LEU A 458 -1.87 20.93 18.11
N CYS A 459 -2.37 21.14 19.33
CA CYS A 459 -3.68 20.65 19.77
C CYS A 459 -4.81 21.23 18.91
N SER A 460 -4.75 22.53 18.60
CA SER A 460 -5.72 23.20 17.73
C SER A 460 -5.71 22.61 16.32
N LEU A 461 -4.53 22.37 15.74
CA LEU A 461 -4.40 21.73 14.42
C LEU A 461 -4.93 20.29 14.44
N LEU A 462 -4.67 19.52 15.50
CA LEU A 462 -5.22 18.18 15.69
C LEU A 462 -6.75 18.18 15.83
N VAL A 463 -7.34 19.22 16.44
CA VAL A 463 -8.79 19.39 16.46
C VAL A 463 -9.30 19.70 15.06
N LEU A 464 -8.71 20.67 14.36
CA LEU A 464 -9.16 21.09 13.02
C LEU A 464 -9.07 19.96 11.98
N ILE A 465 -7.97 19.19 11.98
CA ILE A 465 -7.78 18.10 11.00
C ILE A 465 -8.81 16.97 11.17
N ASN A 466 -9.34 16.82 12.40
CA ASN A 466 -10.34 15.84 12.78
C ASN A 466 -11.79 16.31 12.64
N LEU A 467 -12.04 17.47 12.03
CA LEU A 467 -13.40 17.99 11.84
C LEU A 467 -14.39 16.97 11.22
N PRO A 468 -14.01 16.16 10.20
CA PRO A 468 -14.90 15.14 9.65
C PRO A 468 -15.31 14.06 10.66
N LEU A 469 -14.47 13.73 11.64
CA LEU A 469 -14.83 12.79 12.72
C LEU A 469 -15.90 13.39 13.62
N TYR A 470 -15.78 14.65 14.03
CA TYR A 470 -16.80 15.29 14.86
C TYR A 470 -18.14 15.42 14.13
N GLN A 471 -18.09 15.75 12.83
CA GLN A 471 -19.28 15.74 11.99
C GLN A 471 -19.92 14.35 11.96
N GLY A 472 -19.12 13.30 11.75
CA GLY A 472 -19.56 11.91 11.77
C GLY A 472 -20.10 11.43 13.11
N LEU A 473 -19.53 11.90 14.23
CA LEU A 473 -19.92 11.51 15.59
C LEU A 473 -21.20 12.19 16.06
N PHE A 474 -21.35 13.50 15.80
CA PHE A 474 -22.35 14.32 16.49
C PHE A 474 -23.35 15.02 15.57
N LEU A 475 -22.99 15.35 14.33
CA LEU A 475 -23.79 16.24 13.48
C LEU A 475 -24.54 15.50 12.38
N ARG A 476 -23.96 14.43 11.84
CA ARG A 476 -24.52 13.71 10.70
C ARG A 476 -25.68 12.80 11.09
N LYS A 477 -26.74 12.85 10.28
CA LYS A 477 -27.95 12.03 10.42
C LYS A 477 -28.09 10.98 9.32
N ASP A 478 -27.28 11.06 8.27
CA ASP A 478 -27.28 10.13 7.15
C ASP A 478 -26.61 8.77 7.50
N LYS A 479 -26.68 7.81 6.58
CA LYS A 479 -26.17 6.44 6.78
C LYS A 479 -24.64 6.35 6.92
N GLY A 480 -23.90 7.35 6.46
CA GLY A 480 -22.44 7.37 6.54
C GLY A 480 -21.87 7.98 7.82
N LYS A 481 -22.71 8.24 8.84
CA LYS A 481 -22.29 8.67 10.18
C LYS A 481 -21.55 7.58 10.95
N ILE A 482 -20.91 7.95 12.05
CA ILE A 482 -20.31 7.00 12.98
C ILE A 482 -21.43 6.46 13.92
N PRO A 483 -21.53 5.14 14.13
CA PRO A 483 -22.43 4.53 15.10
C PRO A 483 -22.29 5.10 16.51
N SER A 484 -23.44 5.30 17.15
CA SER A 484 -23.51 5.85 18.52
C SER A 484 -22.76 4.99 19.54
N SER A 485 -22.67 3.67 19.34
CA SER A 485 -21.92 2.76 20.21
C SER A 485 -20.42 3.10 20.24
N ILE A 486 -19.84 3.49 19.10
CA ILE A 486 -18.44 3.91 18.99
C ILE A 486 -18.28 5.30 19.60
N ALA A 487 -19.22 6.21 19.34
CA ALA A 487 -19.18 7.54 19.95
C ALA A 487 -19.11 7.44 21.48
N VAL A 488 -19.96 6.61 22.10
CA VAL A 488 -19.93 6.37 23.55
C VAL A 488 -18.60 5.77 24.00
N LYS A 489 -18.12 4.70 23.34
CA LYS A 489 -16.82 4.07 23.68
C LYS A 489 -15.66 5.06 23.59
N SER A 490 -15.61 5.87 22.53
CA SER A 490 -14.55 6.84 22.30
C SER A 490 -14.60 8.00 23.30
N VAL A 491 -15.79 8.47 23.69
CA VAL A 491 -15.96 9.47 24.76
C VAL A 491 -15.47 8.91 26.09
N VAL A 492 -15.87 7.69 26.45
CA VAL A 492 -15.43 7.04 27.68
C VAL A 492 -13.91 6.89 27.69
N LEU A 493 -13.32 6.36 26.62
CA LEU A 493 -11.86 6.20 26.52
C LEU A 493 -11.11 7.54 26.62
N ALA A 494 -11.58 8.58 25.93
CA ALA A 494 -10.96 9.90 25.97
C ALA A 494 -11.02 10.52 27.38
N LEU A 495 -12.19 10.47 28.03
CA LEU A 495 -12.37 10.97 29.39
C LEU A 495 -11.60 10.16 30.41
N SER A 496 -11.57 8.83 30.28
CA SER A 496 -10.76 7.95 31.14
C SER A 496 -9.27 8.28 31.01
N ALA A 497 -8.75 8.42 29.80
CA ALA A 497 -7.34 8.79 29.59
C ALA A 497 -7.01 10.15 30.22
N ILE A 498 -7.86 11.15 29.99
CA ILE A 498 -7.71 12.48 30.60
C ILE A 498 -7.75 12.41 32.13
N THR A 499 -8.72 11.67 32.67
CA THR A 499 -8.94 11.57 34.11
C THR A 499 -7.80 10.82 34.78
N CYS A 500 -7.37 9.68 34.24
CA CYS A 500 -6.21 8.93 34.73
C CYS A 500 -4.94 9.79 34.72
N PHE A 501 -4.68 10.51 33.63
CA PHE A 501 -3.53 11.42 33.57
C PHE A 501 -3.61 12.52 34.61
N THR A 502 -4.80 13.09 34.81
CA THR A 502 -5.05 14.13 35.83
C THR A 502 -4.97 13.58 37.26
N PHE A 503 -5.13 12.28 37.50
CA PHE A 503 -4.95 11.70 38.84
C PHE A 503 -3.50 11.31 39.13
N MET A 504 -2.74 10.89 38.10
CA MET A 504 -1.35 10.44 38.27
C MET A 504 -0.33 11.57 38.35
N TYR A 505 -0.60 12.69 37.70
CA TYR A 505 0.13 13.96 37.73
C TYR A 505 -0.89 15.05 37.97
#